data_AF-A0A934S2Y8-F1
#
_entry.id   AF-A0A934S2Y8-F1
#
_cell.length_a   1.000
_cell.length_b   1.000
_cell.length_c   1.000
_cell.angle_alpha   90.00
_cell.angle_beta   90.00
_cell.angle_gamma   90.00
#
_symmetry.space_group_name_H-M   'P 1'
#
loop_
_entity.id
_entity.type
_entity.pdbx_description
1 polymer ?
#
loop_
_entity_poly.entity_id
_entity_poly.type
_entity_poly.pdbx_seq_one_letter_code
_entity_poly.pdbx_strand_id
1 'polypeptide(L)'
;MKFLRYFLPILILSIAGYFTWHLMKSRPEPHRYRPDTSAPEVQVTELQPQDYQIILHSQGIVEARTQSALIPEVRGRIIEISPNFRTGGFFEAGETLVQIDASDYHTALVTAEATVAQMELRYAEEKARSERAELDWKRLGNEVAPTDLVLRRPQLRQAEANLASAKARLEAARLNLQRTRIVAPYAGRILKKNVDVGQYVSPGNQLATLYAIDYAEVRLPLSEAQLGFIDLPENYRGSGELANFSKPVNLHVEAGETETVWTGELVRAEGAFDLRSRQLYVVAQVADPYGHSEEGRPTLKVGSFVSAEIPGTFLHNVYVIPRRLFRESQYLIIVNKRDRIERRQVQPLWTDEENIIVRENISPGERLCLTPIKYASTGMRVKIPDPDEALADHDIANLETLDRVLAAIPKSAKIPLALSTEITALETERDPRRARILVNELRRWAMQKDLGLPQELFNIDRKEGKKKQAKPVAAQS
;
A
#
# COMPACT_ATOMS: atom_id res chain seq x y z
N MET A 1 -23.11 90.95 50.89
CA MET A 1 -22.84 89.54 50.49
C MET A 1 -21.34 89.30 50.25
N LYS A 2 -20.50 89.26 51.29
CA LYS A 2 -19.05 88.93 51.16
C LYS A 2 -18.66 87.61 51.85
N PHE A 3 -19.50 87.12 52.76
CA PHE A 3 -19.27 85.89 53.53
C PHE A 3 -19.44 84.60 52.68
N LEU A 4 -20.37 84.62 51.71
CA LEU A 4 -20.65 83.47 50.85
C LEU A 4 -19.51 83.14 49.86
N ARG A 5 -18.65 84.11 49.54
CA ARG A 5 -17.55 83.95 48.57
C ARG A 5 -16.35 83.18 49.14
N TYR A 6 -16.15 83.22 50.46
CA TYR A 6 -15.08 82.48 51.14
C TYR A 6 -15.54 81.12 51.66
N PHE A 7 -16.83 80.97 51.97
CA PHE A 7 -17.37 79.72 52.53
C PHE A 7 -17.54 78.62 51.46
N LEU A 8 -17.92 78.99 50.23
CA LEU A 8 -18.13 78.06 49.12
C LEU A 8 -16.87 77.24 48.74
N PRO A 9 -15.68 77.84 48.55
CA PRO A 9 -14.48 77.06 48.20
C PRO A 9 -14.01 76.16 49.35
N ILE A 10 -14.17 76.57 50.62
CA ILE A 10 -13.80 75.75 51.79
C ILE A 10 -14.73 74.53 51.90
N LEU A 11 -16.03 74.70 51.63
CA LEU A 11 -16.99 73.60 51.61
C LEU A 11 -16.70 72.61 50.48
N ILE A 12 -16.34 73.10 49.29
CA ILE A 12 -15.97 72.24 48.15
C ILE A 12 -14.67 71.48 48.45
N LEU A 13 -13.66 72.13 49.06
CA LEU A 13 -12.41 71.48 49.45
C LEU A 13 -12.60 70.42 50.54
N SER A 14 -13.49 70.67 51.51
CA SER A 14 -13.78 69.70 52.56
C SER A 14 -14.63 68.53 52.06
N ILE A 15 -15.58 68.76 51.15
CA ILE A 15 -16.31 67.68 50.47
C ILE A 15 -15.36 66.87 49.58
N ALA A 16 -14.48 67.52 48.81
CA ALA A 16 -13.49 66.84 47.97
C ALA A 16 -12.49 66.02 48.81
N GLY A 17 -12.03 66.56 49.94
CA GLY A 17 -11.18 65.86 50.91
C GLY A 17 -11.87 64.66 51.55
N TYR A 18 -13.15 64.81 51.92
CA TYR A 18 -13.96 63.71 52.43
C TYR A 18 -14.18 62.62 51.37
N PHE A 19 -14.44 63.02 50.12
CA PHE A 19 -14.66 62.08 49.01
C PHE A 19 -13.39 61.31 48.65
N THR A 20 -12.22 61.97 48.63
CA THR A 20 -10.92 61.31 48.40
C THR A 20 -10.53 60.39 49.54
N TRP A 21 -10.76 60.79 50.79
CA TRP A 21 -10.57 59.91 51.95
C TRP A 21 -11.49 58.68 51.90
N HIS A 22 -12.75 58.88 51.54
CA HIS A 22 -13.71 57.80 51.36
C HIS A 22 -13.28 56.86 50.23
N LEU A 23 -12.81 57.37 49.09
CA LEU A 23 -12.31 56.57 47.96
C LEU A 23 -11.01 55.81 48.29
N MET A 24 -10.11 56.38 49.10
CA MET A 24 -8.90 55.66 49.53
C MET A 24 -9.22 54.57 50.55
N LYS A 25 -10.17 54.81 51.47
CA LYS A 25 -10.59 53.81 52.47
C LYS A 25 -11.47 52.70 51.89
N SER A 26 -12.15 52.97 50.77
CA SER A 26 -12.97 52.01 50.03
C SER A 26 -12.26 51.40 48.82
N ARG A 27 -10.92 51.49 48.73
CA ARG A 27 -10.16 50.68 47.76
C ARG A 27 -10.38 49.22 48.11
N PRO A 28 -11.07 48.42 47.27
CA PRO A 28 -11.16 47.00 47.50
C PRO A 28 -9.74 46.45 47.43
N GLU A 29 -9.32 45.72 48.47
CA GLU A 29 -8.07 44.98 48.40
C GLU A 29 -8.14 44.09 47.14
N PRO A 30 -7.14 44.16 46.24
CA PRO A 30 -7.14 43.29 45.08
C PRO A 30 -7.21 41.86 45.61
N HIS A 31 -8.32 41.18 45.33
CA HIS A 31 -8.45 39.76 45.62
C HIS A 31 -7.28 39.10 44.91
N ARG A 32 -6.25 38.73 45.68
CA ARG A 32 -5.17 37.89 45.19
C ARG A 32 -5.83 36.55 44.91
N TYR A 33 -6.30 36.39 43.68
CA TYR A 33 -6.61 35.08 43.14
C TYR A 33 -5.32 34.27 43.25
N ARG A 34 -5.20 33.49 44.32
CA ARG A 34 -4.25 32.39 44.36
C ARG A 34 -4.92 31.35 43.46
N PRO A 35 -4.46 31.15 42.21
CA PRO A 35 -4.95 30.02 41.45
C PRO A 35 -4.77 28.79 42.34
N ASP A 36 -5.84 28.02 42.49
CA ASP A 36 -5.81 26.76 43.20
C ASP A 36 -4.76 25.90 42.50
N THR A 37 -3.57 25.74 43.10
CA THR A 37 -2.48 24.92 42.58
C THR A 37 -2.78 23.45 42.85
N SER A 38 -3.99 23.00 42.50
CA SER A 38 -4.27 21.58 42.45
C SER A 38 -3.41 21.01 41.33
N ALA A 39 -2.54 20.06 41.71
CA ALA A 39 -1.68 19.38 40.76
C ALA A 39 -2.58 18.74 39.69
N PRO A 40 -2.31 18.96 38.39
CA PRO A 40 -3.12 18.37 37.34
C PRO A 40 -3.06 16.85 37.45
N GLU A 41 -4.21 16.23 37.27
CA GLU A 41 -4.34 14.78 37.25
C GLU A 41 -3.90 14.26 35.88
N VAL A 42 -3.03 13.26 35.88
CA VAL A 42 -2.41 12.74 34.66
C VAL A 42 -2.45 11.22 34.64
N GLN A 43 -2.82 10.68 33.49
CA GLN A 43 -2.68 9.25 33.21
C GLN A 43 -1.25 8.97 32.82
N VAL A 44 -0.70 7.89 33.36
CA VAL A 44 0.65 7.43 33.06
C VAL A 44 0.66 5.98 32.64
N THR A 45 1.63 5.62 31.81
CA THR A 45 1.91 4.24 31.42
C THR A 45 3.37 3.93 31.69
N GLU A 46 3.63 2.74 32.19
CA GLU A 46 4.99 2.26 32.40
C GLU A 46 5.62 1.82 31.08
N LEU A 47 6.81 2.35 30.79
CA LEU A 47 7.56 2.02 29.59
C LEU A 47 8.40 0.77 29.82
N GLN A 48 8.11 -0.26 29.02
CA GLN A 48 8.90 -1.49 28.97
C GLN A 48 9.55 -1.62 27.59
N PRO A 49 10.82 -2.08 27.51
CA PRO A 49 11.44 -2.37 26.24
C PRO A 49 10.73 -3.57 25.60
N GLN A 50 10.43 -3.45 24.30
CA GLN A 50 9.82 -4.51 23.50
C GLN A 50 10.46 -4.55 22.11
N ASP A 51 10.30 -5.66 21.43
CA ASP A 51 10.72 -5.80 20.04
C ASP A 51 9.62 -5.26 19.13
N TYR A 52 10.02 -4.57 18.06
CA TYR A 52 9.09 -3.93 17.12
C TYR A 52 9.54 -4.17 15.69
N GLN A 53 8.65 -4.72 14.86
CA GLN A 53 8.89 -4.92 13.44
C GLN A 53 8.46 -3.66 12.67
N ILE A 54 9.40 -3.06 11.93
CA ILE A 54 9.07 -1.93 11.07
C ILE A 54 8.24 -2.45 9.89
N ILE A 55 7.13 -1.78 9.60
CA ILE A 55 6.34 -1.99 8.39
C ILE A 55 6.54 -0.75 7.50
N LEU A 56 7.06 -0.97 6.29
CA LEU A 56 7.25 0.10 5.32
C LEU A 56 6.03 0.16 4.42
N HIS A 57 5.30 1.26 4.49
CA HIS A 57 4.19 1.54 3.59
C HIS A 57 4.70 2.16 2.29
N SER A 58 4.23 1.62 1.17
CA SER A 58 4.47 2.14 -0.17
C SER A 58 3.19 1.99 -1.01
N GLN A 59 3.19 2.53 -2.22
CA GLN A 59 2.05 2.46 -3.12
C GLN A 59 2.52 2.47 -4.56
N GLY A 60 1.87 1.69 -5.42
CA GLY A 60 2.32 1.46 -6.77
C GLY A 60 1.19 1.07 -7.72
N ILE A 61 1.53 1.01 -9.00
CA ILE A 61 0.64 0.55 -10.05
C ILE A 61 1.09 -0.86 -10.46
N VAL A 62 0.13 -1.74 -10.68
CA VAL A 62 0.38 -3.09 -11.22
C VAL A 62 0.74 -2.98 -12.69
N GLU A 63 1.91 -3.47 -13.05
CA GLU A 63 2.44 -3.56 -14.40
C GLU A 63 2.59 -5.04 -14.81
N ALA A 64 2.50 -5.31 -16.11
CA ALA A 64 2.83 -6.65 -16.59
C ALA A 64 4.35 -6.83 -16.63
N ARG A 65 4.84 -8.00 -16.22
CA ARG A 65 6.27 -8.33 -16.31
C ARG A 65 6.78 -8.23 -17.75
N THR A 66 6.00 -8.74 -18.70
CA THR A 66 6.34 -8.76 -20.12
C THR A 66 5.22 -8.14 -20.92
N GLN A 67 5.56 -7.11 -21.71
CA GLN A 67 4.66 -6.50 -22.69
C GLN A 67 5.34 -6.45 -24.04
N SER A 68 4.65 -6.88 -25.09
CA SER A 68 5.18 -6.92 -26.45
C SER A 68 4.16 -6.40 -27.48
N ALA A 69 4.68 -5.88 -28.59
CA ALA A 69 3.87 -5.52 -29.75
C ALA A 69 3.86 -6.71 -30.72
N LEU A 70 2.68 -7.18 -31.11
CA LEU A 70 2.53 -8.21 -32.13
C LEU A 70 2.63 -7.56 -33.52
N ILE A 71 3.69 -7.90 -34.25
CA ILE A 71 4.03 -7.30 -35.55
C ILE A 71 4.20 -8.45 -36.56
N PRO A 72 3.67 -8.35 -37.79
CA PRO A 72 3.85 -9.38 -38.79
C PRO A 72 5.27 -9.31 -39.37
N GLU A 73 5.85 -10.47 -39.68
CA GLU A 73 7.16 -10.56 -40.35
C GLU A 73 7.03 -10.60 -41.89
N VAL A 74 5.82 -10.86 -42.39
CA VAL A 74 5.49 -10.94 -43.81
C VAL A 74 4.27 -10.08 -44.15
N ARG A 75 4.12 -9.73 -45.43
CA ARG A 75 3.00 -8.90 -45.91
C ARG A 75 1.85 -9.77 -46.43
N GLY A 76 0.64 -9.25 -46.39
CA GLY A 76 -0.52 -9.90 -47.01
C GLY A 76 -1.83 -9.49 -46.39
N ARG A 77 -2.92 -10.07 -46.89
CA ARG A 77 -4.27 -9.85 -46.37
C ARG A 77 -4.54 -10.79 -45.20
N ILE A 78 -5.13 -10.28 -44.13
CA ILE A 78 -5.61 -11.11 -43.03
C ILE A 78 -6.86 -11.85 -43.47
N ILE A 79 -6.83 -13.18 -43.42
CA ILE A 79 -7.95 -14.05 -43.80
C ILE A 79 -8.70 -14.59 -42.59
N GLU A 80 -8.02 -14.74 -41.46
CA GLU A 80 -8.59 -15.30 -40.23
C GLU A 80 -7.96 -14.65 -39.00
N ILE A 81 -8.77 -14.51 -37.95
CA ILE A 81 -8.39 -13.99 -36.64
C ILE A 81 -8.99 -14.92 -35.60
N SER A 82 -8.22 -15.33 -34.61
CA SER A 82 -8.72 -16.16 -33.50
C SER A 82 -9.87 -15.46 -32.76
N PRO A 83 -10.92 -16.17 -32.32
CA PRO A 83 -11.98 -15.58 -31.47
C PRO A 83 -11.44 -14.95 -30.17
N ASN A 84 -10.32 -15.47 -29.69
CA ASN A 84 -9.61 -14.95 -28.52
C ASN A 84 -8.83 -13.67 -28.82
N PHE A 85 -8.62 -13.34 -30.10
CA PHE A 85 -7.94 -12.13 -30.54
C PHE A 85 -8.86 -10.90 -30.45
N ARG A 86 -9.20 -10.53 -29.22
CA ARG A 86 -10.03 -9.38 -28.84
C ARG A 86 -9.45 -8.72 -27.59
N THR A 87 -9.71 -7.43 -27.39
CA THR A 87 -9.26 -6.71 -26.18
C THR A 87 -9.74 -7.43 -24.91
N GLY A 88 -8.80 -7.73 -24.01
CA GLY A 88 -9.05 -8.50 -22.79
C GLY A 88 -9.13 -10.02 -22.98
N GLY A 89 -9.07 -10.54 -24.21
CA GLY A 89 -9.03 -11.96 -24.51
C GLY A 89 -7.74 -12.62 -24.02
N PHE A 90 -7.84 -13.89 -23.64
CA PHE A 90 -6.72 -14.75 -23.21
C PHE A 90 -6.24 -15.60 -24.38
N PHE A 91 -4.95 -15.91 -24.40
CA PHE A 91 -4.34 -16.82 -25.37
C PHE A 91 -3.21 -17.60 -24.72
N GLU A 92 -2.93 -18.77 -25.26
CA GLU A 92 -1.83 -19.63 -24.83
C GLU A 92 -0.59 -19.49 -25.72
N ALA A 93 0.58 -19.85 -25.19
CA ALA A 93 1.81 -19.87 -25.98
C ALA A 93 1.67 -20.80 -27.20
N GLY A 94 2.03 -20.31 -28.38
CA GLY A 94 1.92 -21.05 -29.64
C GLY A 94 0.54 -21.02 -30.30
N GLU A 95 -0.47 -20.43 -29.68
CA GLU A 95 -1.80 -20.25 -30.31
C GLU A 95 -1.68 -19.32 -31.53
N THR A 96 -2.32 -19.69 -32.65
CA THR A 96 -2.37 -18.82 -33.84
C THR A 96 -3.38 -17.71 -33.60
N LEU A 97 -2.90 -16.47 -33.56
CA LEU A 97 -3.73 -15.30 -33.28
C LEU A 97 -4.30 -14.68 -34.56
N VAL A 98 -3.48 -14.62 -35.62
CA VAL A 98 -3.81 -14.01 -36.91
C VAL A 98 -3.23 -14.85 -38.03
N GLN A 99 -4.02 -15.10 -39.07
CA GLN A 99 -3.59 -15.77 -40.29
C GLN A 99 -3.57 -14.78 -41.47
N ILE A 100 -2.42 -14.68 -42.11
CA ILE A 100 -2.24 -13.99 -43.39
C ILE A 100 -2.49 -14.99 -44.52
N ASP A 101 -3.04 -14.51 -45.65
CA ASP A 101 -3.19 -15.29 -46.87
C ASP A 101 -1.84 -15.91 -47.29
N ALA A 102 -1.81 -17.23 -47.34
CA ALA A 102 -0.62 -18.03 -47.59
C ALA A 102 -0.45 -18.41 -49.07
N SER A 103 -1.37 -18.04 -49.96
CA SER A 103 -1.43 -18.55 -51.35
C SER A 103 -0.15 -18.26 -52.14
N ASP A 104 0.34 -17.02 -52.08
CA ASP A 104 1.57 -16.61 -52.75
C ASP A 104 2.80 -17.30 -52.14
N TYR A 105 2.81 -17.46 -50.81
CA TYR A 105 3.90 -18.10 -50.07
C TYR A 105 3.98 -19.61 -50.34
N HIS A 106 2.83 -20.27 -50.47
CA HIS A 106 2.76 -21.67 -50.86
C HIS A 106 3.27 -21.88 -52.30
N THR A 107 2.87 -20.98 -53.22
CA THR A 107 3.36 -21.03 -54.61
C THR A 107 4.88 -20.80 -54.68
N ALA A 108 5.40 -19.88 -53.88
CA ALA A 108 6.84 -19.64 -53.77
C ALA A 108 7.60 -20.85 -53.19
N LEU A 109 7.01 -21.55 -52.20
CA LEU A 109 7.56 -22.79 -51.65
C LEU A 109 7.68 -23.87 -52.73
N VAL A 110 6.58 -24.17 -53.44
CA VAL A 110 6.57 -25.17 -54.52
C VAL A 110 7.57 -24.85 -55.63
N THR A 111 7.70 -23.56 -55.98
CA THR A 111 8.67 -23.11 -56.99
C THR A 111 10.12 -23.34 -56.51
N ALA A 112 10.40 -23.09 -55.23
CA ALA A 112 11.71 -23.33 -54.64
C ALA A 112 12.03 -24.83 -54.56
N GLU A 113 11.06 -25.69 -54.22
CA GLU A 113 11.20 -27.15 -54.21
C GLU A 113 11.56 -27.68 -55.61
N ALA A 114 10.85 -27.23 -56.65
CA ALA A 114 11.16 -27.60 -58.03
C ALA A 114 12.58 -27.15 -58.45
N THR A 115 13.01 -25.97 -58.00
CA THR A 115 14.36 -25.48 -58.26
C THR A 115 15.43 -26.32 -57.57
N VAL A 116 15.19 -26.74 -56.33
CA VAL A 116 16.09 -27.67 -55.62
C VAL A 116 16.19 -28.99 -56.37
N ALA A 117 15.06 -29.60 -56.77
CA ALA A 117 15.06 -30.85 -57.54
C ALA A 117 15.85 -30.72 -58.86
N GLN A 118 15.72 -29.58 -59.56
CA GLN A 118 16.51 -29.32 -60.77
C GLN A 118 18.02 -29.21 -60.49
N MET A 119 18.42 -28.53 -59.41
CA MET A 119 19.84 -28.40 -59.05
C MET A 119 20.43 -29.70 -58.51
N GLU A 120 19.63 -30.53 -57.82
CA GLU A 120 20.04 -31.85 -57.36
C GLU A 120 20.36 -32.76 -58.54
N LEU A 121 19.52 -32.75 -59.58
CA LEU A 121 19.79 -33.48 -60.82
C LEU A 121 21.11 -33.01 -61.46
N ARG A 122 21.30 -31.68 -61.61
CA ARG A 122 22.54 -31.13 -62.21
C ARG A 122 23.78 -31.48 -61.42
N TYR A 123 23.71 -31.44 -60.09
CA TYR A 123 24.80 -31.86 -59.22
C TYR A 123 25.10 -33.35 -59.38
N ALA A 124 24.08 -34.20 -59.40
CA ALA A 124 24.25 -35.65 -59.60
C ALA A 124 24.89 -35.97 -60.96
N GLU A 125 24.47 -35.28 -62.04
CA GLU A 125 25.07 -35.44 -63.35
C GLU A 125 26.54 -35.01 -63.40
N GLU A 126 26.89 -33.83 -62.86
CA GLU A 126 28.28 -33.36 -62.85
C GLU A 126 29.17 -34.23 -61.95
N LYS A 127 28.62 -34.75 -60.84
CA LYS A 127 29.32 -35.71 -59.98
C LYS A 127 29.64 -36.99 -60.75
N ALA A 128 28.66 -37.58 -61.43
CA ALA A 128 28.88 -38.76 -62.26
C ALA A 128 29.87 -38.50 -63.41
N ARG A 129 29.83 -37.31 -64.05
CA ARG A 129 30.79 -36.91 -65.09
C ARG A 129 32.21 -36.75 -64.54
N SER A 130 32.36 -36.19 -63.34
CA SER A 130 33.65 -36.02 -62.66
C SER A 130 34.25 -37.38 -62.24
N GLU A 131 33.44 -38.26 -61.65
CA GLU A 131 33.85 -39.64 -61.30
C GLU A 131 34.29 -40.43 -62.53
N ARG A 132 33.53 -40.33 -63.64
CA ARG A 132 33.92 -40.94 -64.90
C ARG A 132 35.22 -40.38 -65.46
N ALA A 133 35.41 -39.06 -65.43
CA ALA A 133 36.65 -38.42 -65.88
C ALA A 133 37.87 -38.91 -65.06
N GLU A 134 37.71 -39.10 -63.75
CA GLU A 134 38.76 -39.65 -62.90
C GLU A 134 39.09 -41.11 -63.23
N LEU A 135 38.08 -41.96 -63.47
CA LEU A 135 38.27 -43.35 -63.88
C LEU A 135 38.95 -43.47 -65.25
N ASP A 136 38.50 -42.68 -66.22
CA ASP A 136 39.05 -42.68 -67.57
C ASP A 136 40.50 -42.17 -67.57
N TRP A 137 40.83 -41.16 -66.75
CA TRP A 137 42.22 -40.73 -66.56
C TRP A 137 43.12 -41.84 -65.99
N LYS A 138 42.66 -42.55 -64.95
CA LYS A 138 43.41 -43.67 -64.35
C LYS A 138 43.67 -44.80 -65.34
N ARG A 139 42.71 -45.08 -66.24
CA ARG A 139 42.85 -46.14 -67.28
C ARG A 139 43.86 -45.80 -68.36
N LEU A 140 44.07 -44.53 -68.68
CA LEU A 140 45.01 -44.10 -69.71
C LEU A 140 46.49 -44.31 -69.32
N GLY A 141 46.79 -44.60 -68.04
CA GLY A 141 48.15 -44.89 -67.60
C GLY A 141 49.08 -43.66 -67.65
N ASN A 142 48.53 -42.45 -67.60
CA ASN A 142 49.30 -41.21 -67.66
C ASN A 142 50.16 -41.03 -66.39
N GLU A 143 51.46 -40.78 -66.56
CA GLU A 143 52.41 -40.56 -65.45
C GLU A 143 52.27 -39.17 -64.79
N VAL A 144 51.55 -38.24 -65.44
CA VAL A 144 51.34 -36.86 -64.95
C VAL A 144 50.03 -36.76 -64.18
N ALA A 145 50.02 -36.00 -63.09
CA ALA A 145 48.80 -35.74 -62.33
C ALA A 145 47.77 -34.96 -63.18
N PRO A 146 46.47 -35.33 -63.15
CA PRO A 146 45.44 -34.63 -63.91
C PRO A 146 45.20 -33.24 -63.33
N THR A 147 44.96 -32.24 -64.20
CA THR A 147 44.55 -30.91 -63.75
C THR A 147 43.11 -30.93 -63.23
N ASP A 148 42.78 -30.00 -62.34
CA ASP A 148 41.43 -29.88 -61.76
C ASP A 148 40.33 -29.73 -62.84
N LEU A 149 40.65 -29.09 -63.97
CA LEU A 149 39.72 -28.93 -65.09
C LEU A 149 39.45 -30.25 -65.83
N VAL A 150 40.46 -31.10 -66.00
CA VAL A 150 40.29 -32.44 -66.59
C VAL A 150 39.41 -33.31 -65.70
N LEU A 151 39.60 -33.24 -64.38
CA LEU A 151 38.73 -33.93 -63.41
C LEU A 151 37.36 -33.27 -63.21
N ARG A 152 37.09 -32.14 -63.89
CA ARG A 152 35.86 -31.34 -63.75
C ARG A 152 35.56 -30.88 -62.32
N ARG A 153 36.57 -30.77 -61.47
CA ARG A 153 36.41 -30.37 -60.06
C ARG A 153 35.79 -28.96 -59.91
N PRO A 154 36.17 -27.94 -60.72
CA PRO A 154 35.51 -26.64 -60.67
C PRO A 154 34.02 -26.70 -61.04
N GLN A 155 33.65 -27.50 -62.04
CA GLN A 155 32.25 -27.68 -62.47
C GLN A 155 31.43 -28.38 -61.39
N LEU A 156 31.99 -29.40 -60.74
CA LEU A 156 31.34 -30.07 -59.62
C LEU A 156 31.12 -29.10 -58.45
N ARG A 157 32.15 -28.33 -58.06
CA ARG A 157 32.03 -27.30 -57.01
C ARG A 157 30.99 -26.24 -57.37
N GLN A 158 30.90 -25.84 -58.65
CA GLN A 158 29.88 -24.89 -59.10
C GLN A 158 28.46 -25.49 -58.98
N ALA A 159 28.28 -26.75 -59.36
CA ALA A 159 26.98 -27.43 -59.25
C ALA A 159 26.57 -27.61 -57.77
N GLU A 160 27.53 -27.97 -56.91
CA GLU A 160 27.34 -28.05 -55.46
C GLU A 160 26.94 -26.68 -54.86
N ALA A 161 27.65 -25.60 -55.23
CA ALA A 161 27.32 -24.24 -54.78
C ALA A 161 25.92 -23.79 -55.25
N ASN A 162 25.54 -24.13 -56.48
CA ASN A 162 24.20 -23.83 -57.01
C ASN A 162 23.11 -24.60 -56.25
N LEU A 163 23.37 -25.87 -55.92
CA LEU A 163 22.47 -26.68 -55.10
C LEU A 163 22.32 -26.09 -53.70
N ALA A 164 23.43 -25.72 -53.05
CA ALA A 164 23.41 -25.07 -51.75
C ALA A 164 22.60 -23.77 -51.77
N SER A 165 22.77 -22.94 -52.82
CA SER A 165 21.99 -21.71 -53.01
C SER A 165 20.49 -21.99 -53.18
N ALA A 166 20.12 -23.00 -53.96
CA ALA A 166 18.72 -23.41 -54.13
C ALA A 166 18.10 -23.89 -52.81
N LYS A 167 18.83 -24.69 -52.03
CA LYS A 167 18.38 -25.15 -50.69
C LYS A 167 18.17 -23.98 -49.74
N ALA A 168 19.06 -22.98 -49.73
CA ALA A 168 18.88 -21.78 -48.91
C ALA A 168 17.62 -20.99 -49.30
N ARG A 169 17.30 -20.90 -50.60
CA ARG A 169 16.05 -20.26 -51.09
C ARG A 169 14.80 -21.04 -50.69
N LEU A 170 14.87 -22.37 -50.67
CA LEU A 170 13.79 -23.22 -50.18
C LEU A 170 13.50 -22.96 -48.70
N GLU A 171 14.54 -22.91 -47.85
CA GLU A 171 14.36 -22.60 -46.43
C GLU A 171 13.77 -21.20 -46.21
N ALA A 172 14.21 -20.20 -47.00
CA ALA A 172 13.62 -18.87 -46.94
C ALA A 172 12.13 -18.86 -47.31
N ALA A 173 11.73 -19.60 -48.35
CA ALA A 173 10.32 -19.74 -48.73
C ALA A 173 9.49 -20.45 -47.66
N ARG A 174 10.04 -21.51 -47.05
CA ARG A 174 9.41 -22.24 -45.94
C ARG A 174 9.20 -21.34 -44.71
N LEU A 175 10.21 -20.57 -44.33
CA LEU A 175 10.13 -19.63 -43.20
C LEU A 175 9.08 -18.54 -43.46
N ASN A 176 9.04 -17.99 -44.68
CA ASN A 176 8.03 -16.99 -45.03
C ASN A 176 6.61 -17.57 -44.98
N LEU A 177 6.42 -18.82 -45.42
CA LEU A 177 5.14 -19.53 -45.27
C LEU A 177 4.77 -19.71 -43.79
N GLN A 178 5.71 -20.13 -42.93
CA GLN A 178 5.46 -20.24 -41.49
C GLN A 178 5.05 -18.91 -40.87
N ARG A 179 5.71 -17.81 -41.25
CA ARG A 179 5.43 -16.44 -40.78
C ARG A 179 4.04 -15.91 -41.17
N THR A 180 3.33 -16.57 -42.09
CA THR A 180 1.93 -16.24 -42.39
C THR A 180 1.00 -16.58 -41.22
N ARG A 181 1.38 -17.54 -40.37
CA ARG A 181 0.74 -17.87 -39.10
C ARG A 181 1.41 -17.04 -38.01
N ILE A 182 0.70 -16.05 -37.50
CA ILE A 182 1.20 -15.22 -36.41
C ILE A 182 0.77 -15.85 -35.10
N VAL A 183 1.73 -16.48 -34.43
CA VAL A 183 1.52 -17.22 -33.18
C VAL A 183 1.87 -16.39 -31.95
N ALA A 184 1.23 -16.67 -30.83
CA ALA A 184 1.53 -16.04 -29.54
C ALA A 184 2.90 -16.51 -29.00
N PRO A 185 3.81 -15.58 -28.62
CA PRO A 185 5.12 -15.95 -28.10
C PRO A 185 5.11 -16.50 -26.67
N TYR A 186 4.04 -16.23 -25.90
CA TYR A 186 3.86 -16.65 -24.50
C TYR A 186 2.36 -16.70 -24.19
N ALA A 187 1.97 -17.26 -23.05
CA ALA A 187 0.59 -17.20 -22.55
C ALA A 187 0.29 -15.80 -21.99
N GLY A 188 -0.84 -15.22 -22.38
CA GLY A 188 -1.06 -13.80 -22.14
C GLY A 188 -2.46 -13.29 -22.45
N ARG A 189 -2.59 -11.97 -22.42
CA ARG A 189 -3.81 -11.26 -22.78
C ARG A 189 -3.54 -10.11 -23.73
N ILE A 190 -4.58 -9.78 -24.50
CA ILE A 190 -4.52 -8.67 -25.46
C ILE A 190 -4.93 -7.39 -24.76
N LEU A 191 -4.00 -6.45 -24.66
CA LEU A 191 -4.27 -5.10 -24.16
C LEU A 191 -5.01 -4.25 -25.20
N LYS A 192 -4.61 -4.35 -26.47
CA LYS A 192 -5.18 -3.58 -27.56
C LYS A 192 -5.13 -4.36 -28.87
N LYS A 193 -6.23 -4.33 -29.63
CA LYS A 193 -6.34 -4.85 -31.01
C LYS A 193 -6.35 -3.67 -31.98
N ASN A 194 -5.56 -3.74 -33.05
CA ASN A 194 -5.40 -2.66 -34.04
C ASN A 194 -5.81 -3.06 -35.47
N VAL A 195 -6.08 -4.34 -35.73
CA VAL A 195 -6.38 -4.86 -37.08
C VAL A 195 -7.61 -5.75 -37.07
N ASP A 196 -8.23 -5.95 -38.23
CA ASP A 196 -9.33 -6.90 -38.40
C ASP A 196 -9.26 -7.72 -39.70
N VAL A 197 -10.10 -8.76 -39.79
CA VAL A 197 -10.17 -9.63 -40.96
C VAL A 197 -10.41 -8.80 -42.24
N GLY A 198 -9.70 -9.16 -43.31
CA GLY A 198 -9.80 -8.51 -44.60
C GLY A 198 -8.88 -7.30 -44.79
N GLN A 199 -8.17 -6.84 -43.76
CA GLN A 199 -7.17 -5.78 -43.88
C GLN A 199 -5.86 -6.29 -44.48
N TYR A 200 -5.13 -5.41 -45.17
CA TYR A 200 -3.79 -5.70 -45.69
C TYR A 200 -2.73 -5.17 -44.72
N VAL A 201 -1.75 -6.00 -44.37
CA VAL A 201 -0.68 -5.68 -43.43
C VAL A 201 0.70 -5.88 -44.05
N SER A 202 1.70 -5.19 -43.52
CA SER A 202 3.10 -5.27 -43.93
C SER A 202 4.02 -5.29 -42.69
N PRO A 203 5.29 -5.72 -42.83
CA PRO A 203 6.25 -5.68 -41.74
C PRO A 203 6.34 -4.28 -41.12
N GLY A 204 6.26 -4.22 -39.79
CA GLY A 204 6.24 -2.96 -39.03
C GLY A 204 4.83 -2.47 -38.65
N ASN A 205 3.75 -2.98 -39.24
CA ASN A 205 2.39 -2.70 -38.76
C ASN A 205 2.15 -3.39 -37.40
N GLN A 206 1.80 -2.63 -36.36
CA GLN A 206 1.41 -3.20 -35.07
C GLN A 206 -0.03 -3.75 -35.13
N LEU A 207 -0.17 -5.07 -34.96
CA LEU A 207 -1.46 -5.77 -35.00
C LEU A 207 -2.18 -5.70 -33.64
N ALA A 208 -1.43 -5.88 -32.56
CA ALA A 208 -1.92 -5.84 -31.19
C ALA A 208 -0.82 -5.51 -30.19
N THR A 209 -1.21 -5.14 -28.98
CA THR A 209 -0.34 -5.10 -27.80
C THR A 209 -0.71 -6.27 -26.89
N LEU A 210 0.28 -7.08 -26.54
CA LEU A 210 0.14 -8.30 -25.74
C LEU A 210 0.87 -8.11 -24.41
N TYR A 211 0.37 -8.73 -23.35
CA TYR A 211 1.09 -8.81 -22.08
C TYR A 211 0.97 -10.21 -21.47
N ALA A 212 2.02 -10.65 -20.77
CA ALA A 212 2.05 -11.96 -20.13
C ALA A 212 1.19 -11.95 -18.85
N ILE A 213 0.62 -13.11 -18.51
CA ILE A 213 -0.26 -13.30 -17.34
C ILE A 213 0.38 -14.14 -16.24
N ASP A 214 1.63 -14.56 -16.43
CA ASP A 214 2.37 -15.39 -15.48
C ASP A 214 2.68 -14.64 -14.17
N TYR A 215 3.12 -13.39 -14.30
CA TYR A 215 3.46 -12.53 -13.19
C TYR A 215 3.01 -11.09 -13.41
N ALA A 216 2.52 -10.48 -12.34
CA ALA A 216 2.35 -9.04 -12.23
C ALA A 216 3.48 -8.45 -11.40
N GLU A 217 3.99 -7.30 -11.81
CA GLU A 217 4.99 -6.53 -11.07
C GLU A 217 4.37 -5.25 -10.52
N VAL A 218 4.78 -4.85 -9.32
CA VAL A 218 4.39 -3.59 -8.69
C VAL A 218 5.65 -2.83 -8.34
N ARG A 219 5.78 -1.64 -8.90
CA ARG A 219 6.91 -0.73 -8.63
C ARG A 219 6.58 0.10 -7.40
N LEU A 220 7.33 -0.12 -6.32
CA LEU A 220 7.09 0.45 -4.99
C LEU A 220 8.22 1.45 -4.67
N PRO A 221 7.95 2.76 -4.67
CA PRO A 221 8.94 3.75 -4.27
C PRO A 221 9.21 3.68 -2.77
N LEU A 222 10.49 3.69 -2.39
CA LEU A 222 10.96 3.84 -1.02
C LEU A 222 11.87 5.08 -0.92
N SER A 223 11.69 5.84 0.16
CA SER A 223 12.52 6.99 0.49
C SER A 223 13.86 6.56 1.11
N GLU A 224 14.87 7.43 1.03
CA GLU A 224 16.19 7.18 1.63
C GLU A 224 16.13 6.77 3.12
N ALA A 225 15.23 7.40 3.90
CA ALA A 225 15.03 7.05 5.30
C ALA A 225 14.48 5.63 5.51
N GLN A 226 13.68 5.11 4.56
CA GLN A 226 13.13 3.75 4.61
C GLN A 226 14.16 2.69 4.22
N LEU A 227 15.08 3.02 3.30
CA LEU A 227 16.09 2.08 2.80
C LEU A 227 17.03 1.58 3.91
N GLY A 228 17.26 2.37 4.96
CA GLY A 228 18.04 1.96 6.12
C GLY A 228 17.39 0.87 6.99
N PHE A 229 16.12 0.56 6.76
CA PHE A 229 15.33 -0.39 7.56
C PHE A 229 14.79 -1.58 6.74
N ILE A 230 15.40 -1.85 5.59
CA ILE A 230 15.05 -3.00 4.75
C ILE A 230 16.30 -3.56 4.09
N ASP A 231 16.50 -4.88 4.20
CA ASP A 231 17.46 -5.56 3.33
C ASP A 231 16.86 -5.65 1.93
N LEU A 232 17.61 -5.22 0.93
CA LEU A 232 17.19 -5.22 -0.46
C LEU A 232 17.84 -6.39 -1.22
N PRO A 233 17.14 -6.96 -2.21
CA PRO A 233 17.75 -7.88 -3.17
C PRO A 233 18.67 -7.10 -4.13
N GLU A 234 19.89 -6.81 -3.69
CA GLU A 234 20.92 -6.15 -4.51
C GLU A 234 21.80 -7.16 -5.26
N ASN A 235 21.78 -7.08 -6.59
CA ASN A 235 22.66 -7.87 -7.46
C ASN A 235 24.01 -7.18 -7.59
N TYR A 236 25.07 -7.74 -7.01
CA TYR A 236 26.44 -7.27 -7.26
C TYR A 236 27.01 -7.94 -8.52
N ARG A 237 27.72 -7.17 -9.35
CA ARG A 237 28.40 -7.73 -10.52
C ARG A 237 29.44 -8.75 -10.06
N GLY A 238 29.23 -10.03 -10.40
CA GLY A 238 30.17 -11.12 -10.09
C GLY A 238 29.82 -11.93 -8.83
N SER A 239 28.83 -11.50 -8.03
CA SER A 239 28.09 -12.46 -7.22
C SER A 239 27.20 -13.26 -8.16
N GLY A 240 27.13 -14.59 -8.01
CA GLY A 240 26.11 -15.38 -8.71
C GLY A 240 24.69 -14.89 -8.42
N GLU A 241 23.67 -15.46 -9.08
CA GLU A 241 22.25 -15.18 -8.76
C GLU A 241 22.06 -15.09 -7.25
N LEU A 242 21.41 -14.02 -6.76
CA LEU A 242 21.12 -13.90 -5.33
C LEU A 242 20.49 -15.20 -4.87
N ALA A 243 21.10 -15.80 -3.86
CA ALA A 243 20.51 -16.93 -3.16
C ALA A 243 19.12 -16.50 -2.65
N ASN A 244 18.06 -16.96 -3.33
CA ASN A 244 16.66 -16.95 -2.92
C ASN A 244 16.26 -15.82 -1.96
N PHE A 245 16.52 -14.57 -2.34
CA PHE A 245 15.99 -13.44 -1.60
C PHE A 245 14.51 -13.31 -1.96
N SER A 246 13.64 -13.85 -1.11
CA SER A 246 12.20 -13.62 -1.16
C SER A 246 11.77 -13.02 0.18
N LYS A 247 11.29 -11.77 0.13
CA LYS A 247 10.57 -11.16 1.24
C LYS A 247 9.11 -10.98 0.84
N PRO A 248 8.14 -11.50 1.63
CA PRO A 248 6.74 -11.32 1.32
C PRO A 248 6.34 -9.86 1.44
N VAL A 249 5.49 -9.40 0.54
CA VAL A 249 4.88 -8.06 0.53
C VAL A 249 3.38 -8.24 0.47
N ASN A 250 2.65 -7.60 1.38
CA ASN A 250 1.19 -7.60 1.34
C ASN A 250 0.74 -6.42 0.49
N LEU A 251 -0.02 -6.69 -0.56
CA LEU A 251 -0.55 -5.73 -1.51
C LEU A 251 -2.05 -5.62 -1.31
N HIS A 252 -2.49 -4.46 -0.86
CA HIS A 252 -3.88 -4.14 -0.60
C HIS A 252 -4.48 -3.48 -1.85
N VAL A 253 -5.55 -4.08 -2.37
CA VAL A 253 -6.25 -3.61 -3.55
C VAL A 253 -7.66 -3.24 -3.16
N GLU A 254 -7.99 -1.97 -3.32
CA GLU A 254 -9.33 -1.45 -3.07
C GLU A 254 -10.16 -1.58 -4.35
N ALA A 255 -11.22 -2.39 -4.29
CA ALA A 255 -12.12 -2.61 -5.42
C ALA A 255 -13.58 -2.37 -4.97
N GLY A 256 -13.98 -1.09 -4.90
CA GLY A 256 -15.30 -0.72 -4.38
C GLY A 256 -15.33 -0.76 -2.86
N GLU A 257 -16.23 -1.54 -2.27
CA GLU A 257 -16.34 -1.69 -0.80
C GLU A 257 -15.51 -2.88 -0.25
N THR A 258 -14.86 -3.66 -1.13
CA THR A 258 -14.06 -4.82 -0.70
C THR A 258 -12.57 -4.54 -0.86
N GLU A 259 -11.86 -4.62 0.26
CA GLU A 259 -10.41 -4.64 0.29
C GLU A 259 -9.93 -6.09 0.10
N THR A 260 -9.07 -6.30 -0.90
CA THR A 260 -8.49 -7.62 -1.18
C THR A 260 -7.00 -7.57 -0.97
N VAL A 261 -6.47 -8.52 -0.20
CA VAL A 261 -5.03 -8.65 0.03
C VAL A 261 -4.44 -9.68 -0.93
N TRP A 262 -3.34 -9.29 -1.57
CA TRP A 262 -2.51 -10.11 -2.44
C TRP A 262 -1.12 -10.22 -1.84
N THR A 263 -0.61 -11.44 -1.69
CA THR A 263 0.78 -11.64 -1.28
C THR A 263 1.66 -11.67 -2.52
N GLY A 264 2.64 -10.77 -2.57
CA GLY A 264 3.72 -10.77 -3.54
C GLY A 264 5.07 -11.02 -2.88
N GLU A 265 6.12 -11.12 -3.69
CA GLU A 265 7.50 -11.28 -3.23
C GLU A 265 8.37 -10.14 -3.74
N LEU A 266 9.25 -9.60 -2.90
CA LEU A 266 10.23 -8.60 -3.30
C LEU A 266 11.37 -9.27 -4.06
N VAL A 267 11.41 -9.11 -5.38
CA VAL A 267 12.33 -9.86 -6.27
C VAL A 267 13.55 -9.05 -6.70
N ARG A 268 13.46 -7.72 -6.74
CA ARG A 268 14.58 -6.84 -7.12
C ARG A 268 14.44 -5.41 -6.60
N ALA A 269 15.56 -4.74 -6.40
CA ALA A 269 15.63 -3.29 -6.30
C ALA A 269 16.16 -2.71 -7.63
N GLU A 270 15.60 -1.59 -8.08
CA GLU A 270 16.14 -0.86 -9.24
C GLU A 270 17.51 -0.26 -8.86
N GLY A 271 18.47 -0.32 -9.78
CA GLY A 271 19.86 0.10 -9.49
C GLY A 271 20.12 1.61 -9.51
N ALA A 272 19.06 2.43 -9.60
CA ALA A 272 19.19 3.87 -9.68
C ALA A 272 18.04 4.56 -8.94
N PHE A 273 18.37 5.65 -8.24
CA PHE A 273 17.38 6.57 -7.70
C PHE A 273 16.76 7.38 -8.82
N ASP A 274 15.46 7.63 -8.72
CA ASP A 274 14.83 8.64 -9.56
C ASP A 274 15.35 10.03 -9.16
N LEU A 275 15.94 10.75 -10.11
CA LEU A 275 16.61 12.03 -9.85
C LEU A 275 15.64 13.13 -9.39
N ARG A 276 14.33 12.98 -9.68
CA ARG A 276 13.32 13.97 -9.34
C ARG A 276 12.74 13.72 -7.96
N SER A 277 12.41 12.47 -7.62
CA SER A 277 11.82 12.13 -6.32
C SER A 277 12.84 11.72 -5.26
N ARG A 278 14.09 11.41 -5.64
CA ARG A 278 15.11 10.80 -4.78
C ARG A 278 14.63 9.51 -4.10
N GLN A 279 13.74 8.78 -4.76
CA GLN A 279 13.25 7.49 -4.29
C GLN A 279 13.94 6.37 -5.05
N LEU A 280 14.15 5.25 -4.35
CA LEU A 280 14.55 3.99 -4.96
C LEU A 280 13.30 3.16 -5.18
N TYR A 281 13.14 2.60 -6.36
CA TYR A 281 12.03 1.69 -6.64
C TYR A 281 12.44 0.26 -6.34
N VAL A 282 11.65 -0.40 -5.50
CA VAL A 282 11.72 -1.84 -5.30
C VAL A 282 10.56 -2.50 -6.03
N VAL A 283 10.74 -3.72 -6.52
CA VAL A 283 9.73 -4.40 -7.33
C VAL A 283 9.23 -5.63 -6.61
N ALA A 284 7.95 -5.59 -6.28
CA ALA A 284 7.20 -6.74 -5.78
C ALA A 284 6.59 -7.49 -6.97
N GLN A 285 6.69 -8.81 -6.97
CA GLN A 285 6.14 -9.68 -8.00
C GLN A 285 5.03 -10.54 -7.40
N VAL A 286 3.90 -10.62 -8.11
CA VAL A 286 2.75 -11.45 -7.76
C VAL A 286 2.63 -12.55 -8.79
N ALA A 287 2.67 -13.81 -8.34
CA ALA A 287 2.45 -14.96 -9.19
C ALA A 287 0.96 -15.16 -9.49
N ASP A 288 0.67 -15.59 -10.72
CA ASP A 288 -0.68 -15.92 -11.20
C ASP A 288 -1.76 -14.88 -10.82
N PRO A 289 -1.61 -13.61 -11.26
CA PRO A 289 -2.56 -12.52 -10.95
C PRO A 289 -3.98 -12.75 -11.50
N TYR A 290 -4.15 -13.70 -12.43
CA TYR A 290 -5.42 -13.99 -13.09
C TYR A 290 -5.99 -15.38 -12.74
N GLY A 291 -5.29 -16.16 -11.92
CA GLY A 291 -5.72 -17.47 -11.48
C GLY A 291 -7.05 -17.45 -10.72
N HIS A 292 -7.84 -18.49 -10.91
CA HIS A 292 -9.04 -18.69 -10.11
C HIS A 292 -8.65 -19.05 -8.67
N SER A 293 -8.94 -18.16 -7.73
CA SER A 293 -8.90 -18.49 -6.30
C SER A 293 -10.20 -19.18 -5.90
N GLU A 294 -10.09 -20.29 -5.16
CA GLU A 294 -11.23 -21.01 -4.58
C GLU A 294 -12.08 -20.11 -3.65
N GLU A 295 -11.48 -19.06 -3.09
CA GLU A 295 -12.12 -18.10 -2.20
C GLU A 295 -12.83 -16.95 -2.94
N GLY A 296 -12.91 -17.00 -4.27
CA GLY A 296 -13.58 -15.96 -5.06
C GLY A 296 -12.81 -14.62 -5.10
N ARG A 297 -11.51 -14.63 -4.78
CA ARG A 297 -10.63 -13.46 -4.85
C ARG A 297 -10.67 -12.84 -6.27
N PRO A 298 -10.94 -11.53 -6.43
CA PRO A 298 -10.93 -10.88 -7.73
C PRO A 298 -9.53 -10.84 -8.33
N THR A 299 -9.39 -11.02 -9.64
CA THR A 299 -8.11 -10.99 -10.36
C THR A 299 -7.38 -9.65 -10.19
N LEU A 300 -6.06 -9.69 -10.04
CA LEU A 300 -5.21 -8.51 -10.01
C LEU A 300 -4.99 -7.99 -11.45
N LYS A 301 -5.67 -6.90 -11.81
CA LYS A 301 -5.58 -6.34 -13.16
C LYS A 301 -4.37 -5.42 -13.27
N VAL A 302 -3.63 -5.56 -14.37
CA VAL A 302 -2.64 -4.56 -14.79
C VAL A 302 -3.32 -3.19 -14.90
N GLY A 303 -2.67 -2.17 -14.34
CA GLY A 303 -3.18 -0.81 -14.20
C GLY A 303 -3.93 -0.53 -12.90
N SER A 304 -4.21 -1.55 -12.07
CA SER A 304 -4.74 -1.33 -10.72
C SER A 304 -3.73 -0.60 -9.83
N PHE A 305 -4.24 0.27 -8.97
CA PHE A 305 -3.46 0.90 -7.92
C PHE A 305 -3.48 0.01 -6.67
N VAL A 306 -2.35 -0.15 -6.01
CA VAL A 306 -2.22 -0.99 -4.81
C VAL A 306 -1.38 -0.29 -3.75
N SER A 307 -1.77 -0.47 -2.50
CA SER A 307 -0.97 -0.10 -1.33
C SER A 307 -0.16 -1.31 -0.90
N ALA A 308 1.08 -1.11 -0.51
CA ALA A 308 1.99 -2.18 -0.14
C ALA A 308 2.48 -2.02 1.29
N GLU A 309 2.47 -3.12 2.03
CA GLU A 309 3.12 -3.26 3.32
C GLU A 309 4.31 -4.19 3.17
N ILE A 310 5.51 -3.62 3.33
CA ILE A 310 6.76 -4.34 3.19
C ILE A 310 7.36 -4.54 4.60
N PRO A 311 7.50 -5.78 5.07
CA PRO A 311 8.15 -6.07 6.35
C PRO A 311 9.62 -5.66 6.32
N GLY A 312 9.97 -4.70 7.17
CA GLY A 312 11.33 -4.19 7.37
C GLY A 312 12.09 -4.92 8.48
N THR A 313 13.15 -4.28 8.96
CA THR A 313 14.02 -4.80 10.03
C THR A 313 13.31 -4.86 11.38
N PHE A 314 13.60 -5.91 12.15
CA PHE A 314 13.20 -6.02 13.56
C PHE A 314 14.09 -5.17 14.46
N LEU A 315 13.50 -4.21 15.16
CA LEU A 315 14.17 -3.42 16.18
C LEU A 315 14.01 -4.09 17.54
N HIS A 316 15.12 -4.48 18.15
CA HIS A 316 15.13 -5.11 19.47
C HIS A 316 15.31 -4.08 20.57
N ASN A 317 14.71 -4.34 21.74
CA ASN A 317 14.82 -3.51 22.94
C ASN A 317 14.51 -2.02 22.70
N VAL A 318 13.34 -1.73 22.14
CA VAL A 318 12.88 -0.37 21.86
C VAL A 318 11.60 -0.04 22.64
N TYR A 319 11.33 1.26 22.79
CA TYR A 319 10.11 1.77 23.41
C TYR A 319 9.19 2.31 22.32
N VAL A 320 7.97 1.76 22.26
CA VAL A 320 6.92 2.20 21.33
C VAL A 320 6.04 3.21 22.05
N ILE A 321 5.99 4.42 21.52
CA ILE A 321 5.32 5.55 22.16
C ILE A 321 4.31 6.15 21.20
N PRO A 322 3.04 6.35 21.60
CA PRO A 322 2.06 6.99 20.74
C PRO A 322 2.54 8.36 20.25
N ARG A 323 2.57 8.56 18.93
CA ARG A 323 3.10 9.75 18.26
C ARG A 323 2.46 11.04 18.74
N ARG A 324 1.17 11.00 19.10
CA ARG A 324 0.41 12.10 19.73
C ARG A 324 1.03 12.65 21.03
N LEU A 325 1.91 11.91 21.69
CA LEU A 325 2.62 12.35 22.90
C LEU A 325 3.94 13.06 22.59
N PHE A 326 4.47 12.87 21.37
CA PHE A 326 5.68 13.54 20.89
C PHE A 326 5.33 14.92 20.35
N ARG A 327 5.75 15.96 21.07
CA ARG A 327 5.40 17.36 20.77
C ARG A 327 6.31 17.99 19.72
N GLU A 328 5.88 19.13 19.18
CA GLU A 328 6.63 19.94 18.19
C GLU A 328 8.07 20.27 18.63
N SER A 329 8.34 20.39 19.93
CA SER A 329 9.69 20.64 20.47
C SER A 329 10.49 19.38 20.78
N GLN A 330 10.10 18.22 20.23
CA GLN A 330 10.82 16.94 20.27
C GLN A 330 11.17 16.42 21.68
N TYR A 331 10.24 16.55 22.63
CA TYR A 331 10.40 16.02 23.98
C TYR A 331 9.21 15.18 24.44
N LEU A 332 9.50 14.23 25.32
CA LEU A 332 8.55 13.42 26.07
C LEU A 332 8.38 13.96 27.49
N ILE A 333 7.22 13.70 28.07
CA ILE A 333 6.90 14.04 29.45
C ILE A 333 6.96 12.75 30.27
N ILE A 334 8.01 12.61 31.07
CA ILE A 334 8.21 11.47 31.96
C ILE A 334 7.84 11.92 33.38
N VAL A 335 7.13 11.09 34.12
CA VAL A 335 6.81 11.33 35.53
C VAL A 335 7.78 10.52 36.38
N ASN A 336 8.58 11.21 37.18
CA ASN A 336 9.54 10.55 38.06
C ASN A 336 8.86 9.93 39.29
N LYS A 337 9.63 9.17 40.09
CA LYS A 337 9.15 8.54 41.34
C LYS A 337 8.66 9.52 42.42
N ARG A 338 8.85 10.84 42.24
CA ARG A 338 8.39 11.89 43.15
C ARG A 338 7.12 12.61 42.64
N ASP A 339 6.42 12.00 41.68
CA ASP A 339 5.24 12.53 40.97
C ASP A 339 5.48 13.93 40.39
N ARG A 340 6.66 14.12 39.79
CA ARG A 340 7.02 15.35 39.09
C ARG A 340 7.33 15.09 37.63
N ILE A 341 6.92 16.03 36.80
CA ILE A 341 7.20 16.03 35.36
C ILE A 341 8.67 16.33 35.10
N GLU A 342 9.25 15.54 34.20
CA GLU A 342 10.52 15.77 33.57
C GLU A 342 10.33 15.79 32.05
N ARG A 343 10.81 16.85 31.41
CA ARG A 343 10.85 16.93 29.95
C ARG A 343 12.13 16.26 29.47
N ARG A 344 12.03 15.26 28.61
CA ARG A 344 13.19 14.57 28.08
C ARG A 344 13.21 14.61 26.56
N GLN A 345 14.29 15.12 26.00
CA GLN A 345 14.48 15.13 24.55
C GLN A 345 14.86 13.72 24.09
N VAL A 346 14.20 13.27 23.03
CA VAL A 346 14.45 11.97 22.42
C VAL A 346 14.55 12.11 20.91
N GLN A 347 15.44 11.32 20.32
CA GLN A 347 15.55 11.21 18.87
C GLN A 347 14.86 9.90 18.46
N PRO A 348 13.78 9.96 17.67
CA PRO A 348 13.11 8.75 17.21
C PRO A 348 14.01 8.00 16.22
N LEU A 349 14.13 6.69 16.39
CA LEU A 349 14.76 5.81 15.41
C LEU A 349 13.84 5.61 14.21
N TRP A 350 12.54 5.48 14.47
CA TRP A 350 11.50 5.29 13.47
C TRP A 350 10.24 6.04 13.90
N THR A 351 9.41 6.44 12.94
CA THR A 351 8.11 7.06 13.18
C THR A 351 7.14 6.56 12.14
N ASP A 352 6.07 5.93 12.62
CA ASP A 352 4.94 5.51 11.80
C ASP A 352 3.76 6.50 11.96
N GLU A 353 2.57 6.14 11.49
CA GLU A 353 1.38 7.00 11.57
C GLU A 353 0.90 7.19 13.03
N GLU A 354 1.02 6.17 13.87
CA GLU A 354 0.43 6.12 15.21
C GLU A 354 1.47 6.25 16.34
N ASN A 355 2.71 5.84 16.10
CA ASN A 355 3.77 5.62 17.08
C ASN A 355 5.12 6.19 16.64
N ILE A 356 5.93 6.54 17.63
CA ILE A 356 7.36 6.79 17.50
C ILE A 356 8.11 5.69 18.24
N ILE A 357 9.25 5.29 17.68
CA ILE A 357 10.07 4.23 18.24
C ILE A 357 11.38 4.86 18.73
N VAL A 358 11.66 4.70 20.02
CA VAL A 358 12.81 5.30 20.69
C VAL A 358 13.61 4.22 21.41
N ARG A 359 14.94 4.32 21.42
CA ARG A 359 15.81 3.42 22.19
C ARG A 359 16.53 4.14 23.32
N GLU A 360 17.00 5.35 23.06
CA GLU A 360 17.86 6.09 23.98
C GLU A 360 17.08 7.03 24.89
N ASN A 361 17.72 7.45 25.99
CA ASN A 361 17.16 8.40 26.97
C ASN A 361 15.87 7.93 27.68
N ILE A 362 15.60 6.62 27.71
CA ILE A 362 14.48 6.03 28.45
C ILE A 362 14.99 4.82 29.22
N SER A 363 14.68 4.77 30.51
CA SER A 363 15.01 3.62 31.37
C SER A 363 13.80 2.71 31.55
N PRO A 364 14.00 1.38 31.68
CA PRO A 364 12.88 0.46 31.93
C PRO A 364 12.12 0.83 33.21
N GLY A 365 10.80 0.81 33.14
CA GLY A 365 9.91 1.12 34.27
C GLY A 365 9.67 2.61 34.52
N GLU A 366 10.15 3.50 33.65
CA GLU A 366 9.79 4.92 33.71
C GLU A 366 8.33 5.16 33.30
N ARG A 367 7.68 6.15 33.93
CA ARG A 367 6.26 6.45 33.70
C ARG A 367 6.12 7.54 32.64
N LEU A 368 5.55 7.21 31.48
CA LEU A 368 5.22 8.16 30.43
C LEU A 368 3.86 8.82 30.70
N CYS A 369 3.78 10.15 30.62
CA CYS A 369 2.52 10.88 30.75
C CYS A 369 1.70 10.80 29.44
N LEU A 370 0.53 10.17 29.49
CA LEU A 370 -0.41 10.09 28.36
C LEU A 370 -1.28 11.35 28.22
N THR A 371 -1.49 12.10 29.30
CA THR A 371 -2.37 13.26 29.30
C THR A 371 -1.67 14.49 28.69
N PRO A 372 -2.27 15.17 27.70
CA PRO A 372 -1.67 16.35 27.10
C PRO A 372 -1.80 17.57 28.02
N ILE A 373 -0.71 17.95 28.69
CA ILE A 373 -0.66 19.13 29.57
C ILE A 373 -0.16 20.35 28.78
N LYS A 374 -0.95 21.42 28.66
CA LYS A 374 -0.59 22.59 27.83
C LYS A 374 0.72 23.28 28.29
N TYR A 375 0.91 23.41 29.61
CA TYR A 375 2.06 24.10 30.20
C TYR A 375 2.84 23.20 31.17
N ALA A 376 3.36 22.08 30.67
CA ALA A 376 4.09 21.13 31.51
C ALA A 376 5.51 21.60 31.82
N SER A 377 5.79 22.33 32.90
CA SER A 377 7.18 22.70 33.26
C SER A 377 7.91 21.56 33.98
N THR A 378 9.21 21.43 33.74
CA THR A 378 10.06 20.48 34.49
C THR A 378 9.95 20.80 36.00
N GLY A 379 9.70 19.79 36.82
CA GLY A 379 9.49 19.91 38.26
C GLY A 379 8.04 20.14 38.71
N MET A 380 7.10 20.36 37.78
CA MET A 380 5.67 20.45 38.08
C MET A 380 5.17 19.17 38.75
N ARG A 381 4.49 19.30 39.89
CA ARG A 381 3.88 18.16 40.59
C ARG A 381 2.59 17.76 39.88
N VAL A 382 2.39 16.46 39.70
CA VAL A 382 1.18 15.88 39.10
C VAL A 382 0.54 14.93 40.10
N LYS A 383 -0.76 14.71 39.96
CA LYS A 383 -1.47 13.65 40.69
C LYS A 383 -1.66 12.49 39.71
N ILE A 384 -1.18 11.31 40.06
CA ILE A 384 -1.48 10.10 39.30
C ILE A 384 -2.70 9.46 40.00
N PRO A 385 -3.86 9.35 39.34
CA PRO A 385 -4.99 8.65 39.91
C PRO A 385 -4.65 7.17 40.07
N ASP A 386 -5.09 6.58 41.18
CA ASP A 386 -4.96 5.14 41.39
C ASP A 386 -5.80 4.41 40.33
N PRO A 387 -5.24 3.47 39.55
CA PRO A 387 -5.99 2.70 38.57
C PRO A 387 -7.28 2.08 39.14
N ASP A 388 -7.25 1.69 40.42
CA ASP A 388 -8.38 1.05 41.11
C ASP A 388 -9.43 2.08 41.56
N GLU A 389 -9.05 3.30 41.96
CA GLU A 389 -10.01 4.40 42.25
C GLU A 389 -10.70 4.91 40.97
N ALA A 390 -9.96 5.03 39.87
CA ALA A 390 -10.50 5.52 38.60
C ALA A 390 -11.49 4.52 37.95
N LEU A 391 -11.24 3.21 38.13
CA LEU A 391 -12.18 2.16 37.76
C LEU A 391 -13.40 2.15 38.71
N ALA A 392 -13.19 2.29 40.02
CA ALA A 392 -14.28 2.33 41.00
C ALA A 392 -15.25 3.50 40.78
N ASP A 393 -14.78 4.72 40.50
CA ASP A 393 -15.65 5.87 40.23
C ASP A 393 -16.47 5.69 38.94
N HIS A 394 -15.87 5.13 37.89
CA HIS A 394 -16.58 4.81 36.65
C HIS A 394 -17.60 3.68 36.83
N ASP A 395 -17.25 2.68 37.64
CA ASP A 395 -18.09 1.52 37.92
C ASP A 395 -19.28 1.89 38.82
N ILE A 396 -19.09 2.76 39.81
CA ILE A 396 -20.16 3.34 40.63
C ILE A 396 -21.09 4.20 39.77
N ALA A 397 -20.53 5.03 38.86
CA ALA A 397 -21.32 5.86 37.96
C ALA A 397 -22.20 5.04 37.00
N ASN A 398 -21.74 3.86 36.55
CA ASN A 398 -22.52 2.97 35.69
C ASN A 398 -23.73 2.37 36.45
N LEU A 399 -23.54 1.97 37.70
CA LEU A 399 -24.62 1.46 38.56
C LEU A 399 -25.63 2.55 38.92
N GLU A 400 -25.18 3.76 39.27
CA GLU A 400 -26.10 4.89 39.52
C GLU A 400 -26.91 5.29 38.29
N THR A 401 -26.30 5.21 37.10
CA THR A 401 -26.99 5.51 35.84
C THR A 401 -28.10 4.49 35.58
N LEU A 402 -27.84 3.20 35.84
CA LEU A 402 -28.86 2.15 35.74
C LEU A 402 -30.02 2.40 36.72
N ASP A 403 -29.74 2.72 37.97
CA ASP A 403 -30.78 3.01 38.99
C ASP A 403 -31.66 4.20 38.58
N ARG A 404 -31.07 5.27 38.03
CA ARG A 404 -31.81 6.44 37.52
C ARG A 404 -32.69 6.11 36.32
N VAL A 405 -32.19 5.29 35.39
CA VAL A 405 -32.95 4.85 34.22
C VAL A 405 -34.13 3.97 34.65
N LEU A 406 -33.92 3.01 35.55
CA LEU A 406 -34.98 2.15 36.07
C LEU A 406 -36.06 2.94 36.83
N ALA A 407 -35.65 3.95 37.61
CA ALA A 407 -36.59 4.83 38.32
C ALA A 407 -37.43 5.71 37.38
N ALA A 408 -36.93 6.04 36.19
CA ALA A 408 -37.60 6.87 35.22
C ALA A 408 -38.59 6.10 34.33
N ILE A 409 -38.48 4.77 34.23
CA ILE A 409 -39.40 3.95 33.45
C ILE A 409 -40.78 3.92 34.13
N PRO A 410 -41.88 4.24 33.41
CA PRO A 410 -43.21 4.20 33.98
C PRO A 410 -43.57 2.77 34.42
N LYS A 411 -44.13 2.60 35.62
CA LYS A 411 -44.53 1.28 36.15
C LYS A 411 -45.58 0.54 35.30
N SER A 412 -46.24 1.23 34.37
CA SER A 412 -47.18 0.66 33.40
C SER A 412 -46.52 0.05 32.16
N ALA A 413 -45.22 0.28 31.95
CA ALA A 413 -44.49 -0.23 30.79
C ALA A 413 -44.08 -1.70 31.00
N LYS A 414 -44.49 -2.58 30.07
CA LYS A 414 -44.12 -4.01 30.09
C LYS A 414 -42.69 -4.18 29.58
N ILE A 415 -41.73 -4.28 30.49
CA ILE A 415 -40.34 -4.59 30.16
C ILE A 415 -40.27 -6.02 29.59
N PRO A 416 -39.55 -6.26 28.48
CA PRO A 416 -39.35 -7.60 27.92
C PRO A 416 -38.76 -8.57 28.94
N LEU A 417 -39.19 -9.84 28.89
CA LEU A 417 -38.80 -10.85 29.88
C LEU A 417 -37.27 -10.98 30.01
N ALA A 418 -36.54 -10.96 28.89
CA ALA A 418 -35.08 -11.03 28.84
C ALA A 418 -34.39 -9.89 29.64
N LEU A 419 -34.86 -8.65 29.45
CA LEU A 419 -34.32 -7.49 30.17
C LEU A 419 -34.73 -7.53 31.65
N SER A 420 -35.93 -8.00 31.96
CA SER A 420 -36.38 -8.12 33.35
C SER A 420 -35.59 -9.16 34.15
N THR A 421 -35.23 -10.30 33.54
CA THR A 421 -34.37 -11.29 34.17
C THR A 421 -32.97 -10.77 34.43
N GLU A 422 -32.46 -9.94 33.52
CA GLU A 422 -31.12 -9.36 33.63
C GLU A 422 -31.06 -8.22 34.64
N ILE A 423 -32.13 -7.41 34.75
CA ILE A 423 -32.31 -6.42 35.84
C ILE A 423 -32.27 -7.12 37.21
N THR A 424 -33.05 -8.19 37.42
CA THR A 424 -33.10 -8.91 38.70
C THR A 424 -31.77 -9.57 39.05
N ALA A 425 -31.07 -10.13 38.05
CA ALA A 425 -29.72 -10.68 38.24
C ALA A 425 -28.73 -9.59 38.69
N LEU A 426 -28.80 -8.41 38.07
CA LEU A 426 -27.96 -7.26 38.38
C LEU A 426 -28.27 -6.60 39.73
N GLU A 427 -29.52 -6.63 40.21
CA GLU A 427 -29.87 -6.16 41.55
C GLU A 427 -29.15 -6.94 42.67
N THR A 428 -28.82 -8.21 42.39
CA THR A 428 -28.13 -9.11 43.35
C THR A 428 -26.61 -9.06 43.20
N GLU A 429 -26.11 -9.04 41.96
CA GLU A 429 -24.67 -9.16 41.65
C GLU A 429 -23.95 -7.79 41.60
N ARG A 430 -24.68 -6.71 41.29
CA ARG A 430 -24.17 -5.34 41.12
C ARG A 430 -22.91 -5.24 40.23
N ASP A 431 -22.88 -5.97 39.12
CA ASP A 431 -21.78 -5.90 38.13
C ASP A 431 -21.88 -4.61 37.27
N PRO A 432 -20.91 -3.68 37.35
CA PRO A 432 -20.91 -2.42 36.61
C PRO A 432 -20.84 -2.56 35.08
N ARG A 433 -20.16 -3.61 34.57
CA ARG A 433 -19.98 -3.82 33.13
C ARG A 433 -21.28 -4.27 32.48
N ARG A 434 -21.97 -5.20 33.16
CA ARG A 434 -23.31 -5.66 32.77
C ARG A 434 -24.34 -4.54 32.90
N ALA A 435 -24.24 -3.68 33.93
CA ALA A 435 -25.10 -2.51 34.06
C ALA A 435 -25.02 -1.56 32.85
N ARG A 436 -23.81 -1.31 32.31
CA ARG A 436 -23.64 -0.47 31.10
C ARG A 436 -24.29 -1.07 29.85
N ILE A 437 -24.17 -2.39 29.66
CA ILE A 437 -24.79 -3.09 28.53
C ILE A 437 -26.32 -2.99 28.65
N LEU A 438 -26.85 -3.26 29.83
CA LEU A 438 -28.28 -3.18 30.13
C LEU A 438 -28.85 -1.76 29.93
N VAL A 439 -28.14 -0.70 30.34
CA VAL A 439 -28.55 0.70 30.09
C VAL A 439 -28.68 0.99 28.59
N ASN A 440 -27.77 0.49 27.76
CA ASN A 440 -27.84 0.66 26.30
C ASN A 440 -28.98 -0.13 25.67
N GLU A 441 -29.31 -1.30 26.20
CA GLU A 441 -30.44 -2.10 25.76
C GLU A 441 -31.78 -1.50 26.16
N LEU A 442 -31.89 -1.01 27.40
CA LEU A 442 -33.04 -0.25 27.89
C LEU A 442 -33.24 1.03 27.08
N ARG A 443 -32.15 1.72 26.68
CA ARG A 443 -32.23 2.88 25.78
C ARG A 443 -32.83 2.51 24.43
N ARG A 444 -32.33 1.46 23.80
CA ARG A 444 -32.82 0.97 22.49
C ARG A 444 -34.30 0.57 22.57
N TRP A 445 -34.66 -0.17 23.61
CA TRP A 445 -36.05 -0.55 23.86
C TRP A 445 -36.95 0.67 24.11
N ALA A 446 -36.50 1.63 24.93
CA ALA A 446 -37.28 2.82 25.26
C ALA A 446 -37.54 3.72 24.05
N MET A 447 -36.56 3.84 23.14
CA MET A 447 -36.74 4.51 21.85
C MET A 447 -37.75 3.78 20.96
N GLN A 448 -37.68 2.45 20.90
CA GLN A 448 -38.59 1.65 20.08
C GLN A 448 -40.06 1.73 20.57
N LYS A 449 -40.27 1.96 21.87
CA LYS A 449 -41.60 2.09 22.48
C LYS A 449 -42.06 3.54 22.67
N ASP A 450 -41.28 4.51 22.19
CA ASP A 450 -41.55 5.95 22.29
C ASP A 450 -41.94 6.41 23.70
N LEU A 451 -41.17 5.96 24.70
CA LEU A 451 -41.46 6.18 26.12
C LEU A 451 -41.18 7.62 26.62
N GLY A 452 -40.77 8.53 25.72
CA GLY A 452 -40.56 9.96 26.05
C GLY A 452 -39.44 10.24 27.05
N LEU A 453 -38.54 9.28 27.32
CA LEU A 453 -37.45 9.46 28.28
C LEU A 453 -36.38 10.42 27.76
N PRO A 454 -35.96 11.43 28.55
CA PRO A 454 -34.91 12.36 28.12
C PRO A 454 -33.59 11.62 27.90
N GLN A 455 -32.93 11.89 26.76
CA GLN A 455 -31.67 11.26 26.34
C GLN A 455 -30.55 11.41 27.39
N GLU A 456 -30.60 12.48 28.19
CA GLU A 456 -29.62 12.78 29.23
C GLU A 456 -29.57 11.74 30.34
N LEU A 457 -30.65 10.97 30.57
CA LEU A 457 -30.69 9.90 31.58
C LEU A 457 -29.77 8.73 31.26
N PHE A 458 -29.48 8.50 29.98
CA PHE A 458 -28.66 7.38 29.50
C PHE A 458 -27.19 7.75 29.34
N ASN A 459 -26.83 9.01 29.60
CA ASN A 459 -25.44 9.45 29.59
C ASN A 459 -24.82 9.20 30.97
N ILE A 460 -23.67 8.54 30.99
CA ILE A 460 -22.82 8.42 32.18
C ILE A 460 -22.26 9.82 32.45
N ASP A 461 -23.00 10.62 33.23
CA ASP A 461 -22.74 12.05 33.30
C ASP A 461 -21.53 12.34 34.21
N ARG A 462 -20.54 13.04 33.63
CA ARG A 462 -19.34 13.68 34.23
C ARG A 462 -19.68 14.76 35.30
N LYS A 463 -20.80 14.64 36.01
CA LYS A 463 -21.48 15.75 36.68
C LYS A 463 -21.06 16.06 38.12
N GLU A 464 -19.95 15.51 38.61
CA GLU A 464 -19.33 16.04 39.83
C GLU A 464 -18.37 17.23 39.59
N GLY A 465 -17.90 17.44 38.36
CA GLY A 465 -16.99 18.56 38.03
C GLY A 465 -17.66 19.93 37.84
N LYS A 466 -18.99 20.02 37.71
CA LYS A 466 -19.70 21.27 37.30
C LYS A 466 -20.64 21.89 38.34
N LYS A 467 -20.72 21.39 39.57
CA LYS A 467 -21.60 21.98 40.61
C LYS A 467 -21.09 23.26 41.29
N LYS A 468 -19.92 23.80 40.90
CA LYS A 468 -19.39 25.07 41.44
C LYS A 468 -19.49 26.31 40.53
N GLN A 469 -20.16 26.23 39.38
CA GLN A 469 -20.39 27.40 38.52
C GLN A 469 -21.87 27.54 38.15
N ALA A 470 -22.64 28.09 39.08
CA ALA A 470 -23.90 28.75 38.74
C ALA A 470 -24.18 29.89 39.73
N LYS A 471 -23.94 31.13 39.29
CA LYS A 471 -24.74 32.29 39.70
C LYS A 471 -25.01 33.17 38.46
N PRO A 472 -26.16 33.87 38.43
CA PRO A 472 -26.90 34.16 37.21
C PRO A 472 -26.50 35.50 36.59
N VAL A 473 -26.50 35.58 35.26
CA VAL A 473 -26.58 36.87 34.56
C VAL A 473 -28.03 37.13 34.25
N ALA A 474 -28.58 38.11 34.95
CA ALA A 474 -29.88 38.69 34.70
C ALA A 474 -29.88 39.43 33.37
N ALA A 475 -31.01 39.33 32.67
CA ALA A 475 -31.38 40.20 31.58
C ALA A 475 -31.50 41.65 32.07
N GLN A 476 -31.01 42.61 31.28
CA GLN A 476 -31.62 43.93 31.12
C GLN A 476 -31.00 44.65 29.90
N SER A 477 -31.90 45.11 29.02
CA SER A 477 -31.83 46.23 28.06
C SER A 477 -30.66 46.34 27.10
#